data_AF-O05108-F1
#
_entry.id   AF-O05108-F1
#
_cell.length_a   1.000
_cell.length_b   1.000
_cell.length_c   1.000
_cell.angle_alpha   90.00
_cell.angle_beta   90.00
_cell.angle_gamma   90.00
#
_symmetry.space_group_name_H-M   'P 1'
#
loop_
_entity.id
_entity.type
_entity.pdbx_description
1 polymer ?
#
loop_
_entity_poly.entity_id
_entity_poly.type
_entity_poly.pdbx_seq_one_letter_code
_entity_poly.pdbx_strand_id
1 'polypeptide(L)'
;MRVVLSVKKDGEKTLENNEENKDEKLILIDEFEVLANKFISRLPNIPSTPREFGLAKGEIMEIDVPFGSIFPYRHIGSISQQEYRIVGLYRNDVLLLSTKSLVIQPRDILLVAGNPEILNAVYLQVKSNVGQFPAPFGKSIYLYIDMRLPKPKAMMPDVYQALFLHKHLKSYKLYIQVLHPTSPKFCHKFLSLETESIEVNFDFYGKSFIQKLHEDHQKKMGLIVVGRELFLSKKHRKALYKTATPVYKTNTSGLSKTSQSVVVLNESLDINEDMSSVIFDVSMQMDLGLLLYDFDPNKRYKNEIVNHYENLANTLNRKIEIFQTDIRNPIMYLNSLRNPILHFMPFEECITHTRFWWFLSTKVEKLAFLNDDNPQIFIPVAE
;
A
#
# COMPACT_ATOMS: atom_id res chain seq x y z
N MET A 1 -40.86 28.55 -11.48
CA MET A 1 -39.99 28.05 -10.40
C MET A 1 -40.52 28.63 -9.11
N ARG A 2 -41.07 27.80 -8.23
CA ARG A 2 -41.47 28.22 -6.88
C ARG A 2 -40.45 27.63 -5.92
N VAL A 3 -39.70 28.49 -5.24
CA VAL A 3 -38.76 28.08 -4.20
C VAL A 3 -39.51 28.15 -2.88
N VAL A 4 -39.59 27.03 -2.18
CA VAL A 4 -40.23 26.96 -0.85
C VAL A 4 -39.12 26.70 0.17
N LEU A 5 -38.91 27.68 1.05
CA LEU A 5 -38.03 27.52 2.20
C LEU A 5 -38.83 26.78 3.28
N SER A 6 -38.47 25.52 3.51
CA SER A 6 -39.05 24.73 4.60
C SER A 6 -38.30 25.08 5.88
N VAL A 7 -38.89 25.97 6.69
CA VAL A 7 -38.40 26.23 8.05
C VAL A 7 -39.01 25.16 8.95
N LYS A 8 -38.20 24.19 9.38
CA LYS A 8 -38.55 23.29 10.47
C LYS A 8 -38.82 24.15 11.72
N LYS A 9 -40.09 24.37 12.05
CA LYS A 9 -40.48 24.76 13.41
C LYS A 9 -40.56 23.49 14.23
N ASP A 10 -39.84 23.47 15.35
CA ASP A 10 -39.90 22.39 16.33
C ASP A 10 -41.37 22.06 16.67
N GLY A 11 -41.81 20.87 16.27
CA GLY A 11 -43.11 20.31 16.64
C GLY A 11 -44.09 19.95 15.51
N GLU A 12 -43.86 20.33 14.25
CA GLU A 12 -44.76 19.95 13.15
C GLU A 12 -44.25 18.72 12.37
N LYS A 13 -45.16 17.75 12.20
CA LYS A 13 -44.94 16.52 11.43
C LYS A 13 -44.43 16.85 10.04
N THR A 14 -43.44 16.07 9.62
CA THR A 14 -42.78 16.08 8.32
C THR A 14 -43.74 16.30 7.15
N LEU A 15 -43.46 17.34 6.35
CA LEU A 15 -43.98 17.51 4.99
C LEU A 15 -43.54 16.37 4.04
N GLU A 16 -42.65 15.48 4.49
CA GLU A 16 -42.22 14.29 3.73
C GLU A 16 -43.34 13.25 3.50
N ASN A 17 -44.48 13.35 4.21
CA ASN A 17 -45.58 12.38 4.08
C ASN A 17 -46.83 12.88 3.34
N ASN A 18 -46.82 14.06 2.74
CA ASN A 18 -47.90 14.46 1.85
C ASN A 18 -47.48 14.14 0.40
N GLU A 19 -47.96 13.00 -0.12
CA GLU A 19 -47.86 12.60 -1.54
C GLU A 19 -48.49 13.61 -2.54
N GLU A 20 -48.93 14.79 -2.08
CA GLU A 20 -49.71 15.75 -2.87
C GLU A 20 -48.90 16.86 -3.55
N ASN A 21 -47.57 16.95 -3.40
CA ASN A 21 -46.78 18.00 -4.07
C ASN A 21 -45.64 17.46 -4.95
N LYS A 22 -46.00 16.72 -6.02
CA LYS A 22 -45.12 16.40 -7.15
C LYS A 22 -45.20 17.47 -8.25
N ASP A 23 -44.84 18.71 -7.93
CA ASP A 23 -44.60 19.72 -8.98
C ASP A 23 -43.12 19.66 -9.38
N GLU A 24 -42.83 19.29 -10.64
CA GLU A 24 -41.47 19.21 -11.19
C GLU A 24 -40.70 20.55 -11.14
N LYS A 25 -41.38 21.67 -10.88
CA LYS A 25 -40.79 23.01 -10.77
C LYS A 25 -40.68 23.51 -9.32
N LEU A 26 -40.96 22.64 -8.35
CA LEU A 26 -40.78 22.89 -6.92
C LEU A 26 -39.34 22.55 -6.52
N ILE A 27 -38.62 23.54 -5.98
CA ILE A 27 -37.30 23.32 -5.39
C ILE A 27 -37.46 23.48 -3.88
N LEU A 28 -37.28 22.36 -3.17
CA LEU A 28 -37.24 22.32 -1.71
C LEU A 28 -35.79 22.54 -1.27
N ILE A 29 -35.60 23.49 -0.37
CA ILE A 29 -34.29 23.79 0.23
C ILE A 29 -34.44 23.55 1.73
N ASP A 30 -33.70 22.58 2.27
CA ASP A 30 -33.58 22.34 3.71
C ASP A 30 -32.44 23.20 4.27
N GLU A 31 -32.77 24.09 5.21
CA GLU A 31 -31.81 24.97 5.87
C GLU A 31 -30.71 24.20 6.61
N PHE A 32 -31.04 23.06 7.24
CA PHE A 32 -30.06 22.22 7.92
C PHE A 32 -29.10 21.57 6.93
N GLU A 33 -29.60 21.15 5.76
CA GLU A 33 -28.76 20.56 4.72
C GLU A 33 -27.79 21.59 4.14
N VAL A 34 -28.27 22.80 3.84
CA VAL A 34 -27.44 23.92 3.36
C VAL A 34 -26.36 24.28 4.37
N LEU A 35 -26.73 24.40 5.66
CA LEU A 35 -25.78 24.71 6.73
C LEU A 35 -24.76 23.58 6.93
N ALA A 36 -25.21 22.32 6.99
CA ALA A 36 -24.34 21.16 7.14
C ALA A 36 -23.33 21.06 5.98
N ASN A 37 -23.79 21.27 4.74
CA ASN A 37 -22.92 21.29 3.56
C ASN A 37 -21.89 22.43 3.65
N LYS A 38 -22.30 23.61 4.14
CA LYS A 38 -21.36 24.73 4.35
C LYS A 38 -20.29 24.38 5.37
N PHE A 39 -20.63 23.68 6.46
CA PHE A 39 -19.65 23.20 7.43
C PHE A 39 -18.74 22.12 6.85
N ILE A 40 -19.28 21.12 6.14
CA ILE A 40 -18.50 20.06 5.49
C ILE A 40 -17.48 20.64 4.51
N SER A 41 -17.86 21.64 3.71
CA SER A 41 -16.96 22.32 2.77
C SER A 41 -15.78 23.05 3.43
N ARG A 42 -15.84 23.29 4.74
CA ARG A 42 -14.77 23.93 5.52
C ARG A 42 -13.91 22.92 6.28
N LEU A 43 -14.27 21.64 6.28
CA LEU A 43 -13.49 20.61 6.95
C LEU A 43 -12.24 20.25 6.12
N PRO A 44 -11.06 20.13 6.74
CA PRO A 44 -9.85 19.74 6.03
C PRO A 44 -9.92 18.29 5.56
N ASN A 45 -9.31 17.99 4.41
CA ASN A 45 -9.14 16.64 3.84
C ASN A 45 -10.44 15.91 3.46
N ILE A 46 -11.50 16.65 3.16
CA ILE A 46 -12.71 16.11 2.53
C ILE A 46 -12.73 16.60 1.07
N PRO A 47 -13.03 15.73 0.09
CA PRO A 47 -13.20 16.19 -1.28
C PRO A 47 -14.33 17.23 -1.34
N SER A 48 -14.00 18.44 -1.79
CA SER A 48 -14.96 19.51 -1.99
C SER A 48 -15.69 19.22 -3.31
N THR A 49 -16.87 18.60 -3.20
CA THR A 49 -17.81 18.47 -4.32
C THR A 49 -18.79 19.64 -4.25
N PRO A 50 -18.85 20.51 -5.27
CA PRO A 50 -19.82 21.58 -5.28
C PRO A 50 -21.24 20.98 -5.45
N ARG A 51 -21.98 20.83 -4.35
CA ARG A 51 -23.32 20.18 -4.35
C ARG A 51 -24.44 21.04 -4.92
N GLU A 52 -24.16 22.30 -5.26
CA GLU A 52 -25.11 23.22 -5.91
C GLU A 52 -24.68 23.57 -7.36
N PHE A 53 -23.76 22.79 -7.92
CA PHE A 53 -23.24 22.99 -9.27
C PHE A 53 -23.37 21.68 -10.08
N GLY A 54 -23.82 21.78 -11.34
CA GLY A 54 -24.07 20.61 -12.17
C GLY A 54 -25.29 19.80 -11.75
N LEU A 55 -25.17 18.47 -11.74
CA LEU A 55 -26.16 17.47 -11.33
C LEU A 55 -26.07 17.12 -9.84
N ALA A 56 -25.09 17.67 -9.11
CA ALA A 56 -24.86 17.41 -7.69
C ALA A 56 -24.61 15.93 -7.34
N LYS A 57 -24.10 15.13 -8.29
CA LYS A 57 -23.77 13.70 -8.10
C LYS A 57 -22.30 13.47 -7.77
N GLY A 58 -21.52 14.54 -7.62
CA GLY A 58 -20.07 14.47 -7.41
C GLY A 58 -19.28 14.34 -8.71
N GLU A 59 -19.88 14.72 -9.84
CA GLU A 59 -19.26 14.71 -11.17
C GLU A 59 -18.25 15.83 -11.38
N ILE A 60 -18.14 16.76 -10.42
CA ILE A 60 -17.16 17.84 -10.36
C ILE A 60 -16.55 17.85 -8.95
N MET A 61 -15.23 17.96 -8.87
CA MET A 61 -14.49 17.93 -7.62
C MET A 61 -13.30 18.90 -7.62
N GLU A 62 -13.06 19.52 -6.48
CA GLU A 62 -11.87 20.32 -6.19
C GLU A 62 -10.89 19.51 -5.32
N ILE A 63 -9.62 19.48 -5.73
CA ILE A 63 -8.59 18.67 -5.06
C ILE A 63 -7.33 19.50 -4.83
N ASP A 64 -7.00 19.82 -3.57
CA ASP A 64 -5.72 20.50 -3.28
C ASP A 64 -4.54 19.55 -3.50
N VAL A 65 -3.52 20.06 -4.19
CA VAL A 65 -2.28 19.34 -4.49
C VAL A 65 -1.26 19.55 -3.36
N PRO A 66 -0.97 18.54 -2.52
CA PRO A 66 0.02 18.66 -1.47
C PRO A 66 1.44 18.65 -2.03
N PHE A 67 2.41 19.16 -1.25
CA PHE A 67 3.83 19.19 -1.63
C PHE A 67 4.44 17.82 -1.92
N GLY A 68 3.93 16.74 -1.31
CA GLY A 68 4.42 15.37 -1.48
C GLY A 68 3.68 14.56 -2.53
N SER A 69 2.77 15.19 -3.29
CA SER A 69 2.03 14.55 -4.37
C SER A 69 2.92 14.23 -5.57
N ILE A 70 2.48 13.27 -6.37
CA ILE A 70 3.09 12.92 -7.68
C ILE A 70 2.58 13.81 -8.83
N PHE A 71 1.64 14.73 -8.56
CA PHE A 71 1.02 15.62 -9.55
C PHE A 71 1.77 16.94 -9.82
N PRO A 72 2.45 17.59 -8.85
CA PRO A 72 3.26 18.77 -9.11
C PRO A 72 4.32 18.57 -10.19
N TYR A 73 4.66 19.65 -10.87
CA TYR A 73 5.67 19.74 -11.93
C TYR A 73 5.36 18.95 -13.22
N ARG A 74 4.15 18.39 -13.33
CA ARG A 74 3.67 17.74 -14.56
C ARG A 74 2.84 18.70 -15.40
N HIS A 75 2.98 18.58 -16.71
CA HIS A 75 2.05 19.18 -17.66
C HIS A 75 0.72 18.44 -17.63
N ILE A 76 -0.41 19.14 -17.66
CA ILE A 76 -1.74 18.51 -17.71
C ILE A 76 -1.86 17.55 -18.91
N GLY A 77 -1.27 17.90 -20.06
CA GLY A 77 -1.27 17.04 -21.24
C GLY A 77 -0.50 15.72 -21.10
N SER A 78 0.35 15.58 -20.09
CA SER A 78 1.12 14.35 -19.79
C SER A 78 0.38 13.37 -18.87
N ILE A 79 -0.79 13.77 -18.35
CA ILE A 79 -1.57 12.97 -17.40
C ILE A 79 -2.66 12.24 -18.18
N SER A 80 -2.72 10.91 -18.01
CA SER A 80 -3.78 10.08 -18.60
C SER A 80 -5.12 10.41 -17.96
N GLN A 81 -6.08 10.79 -18.81
CA GLN A 81 -7.41 11.28 -18.42
C GLN A 81 -8.46 10.40 -19.10
N GLN A 82 -8.71 9.20 -18.56
CA GLN A 82 -9.72 8.27 -19.06
C GLN A 82 -11.00 8.44 -18.22
N GLU A 83 -12.14 8.73 -18.86
CA GLU A 83 -13.44 8.93 -18.18
C GLU A 83 -13.49 10.09 -17.15
N TYR A 84 -12.45 10.92 -17.10
CA TYR A 84 -12.42 12.20 -16.39
C TYR A 84 -11.55 13.21 -17.15
N ARG A 85 -11.68 14.50 -16.79
CA ARG A 85 -10.88 15.61 -17.32
C ARG A 85 -10.46 16.57 -16.22
N ILE A 86 -9.24 17.07 -16.31
CA ILE A 86 -8.79 18.25 -15.57
C ILE A 86 -9.28 19.47 -16.35
N VAL A 87 -10.28 20.16 -15.82
CA VAL A 87 -10.94 21.31 -16.48
C VAL A 87 -10.13 22.59 -16.28
N GLY A 88 -9.47 22.69 -15.14
CA GLY A 88 -8.60 23.81 -14.79
C GLY A 88 -7.96 23.60 -13.43
N LEU A 89 -7.31 24.64 -12.95
CA LEU A 89 -6.81 24.69 -11.58
C LEU A 89 -6.92 26.10 -11.03
N TYR A 90 -7.10 26.23 -9.72
CA TYR A 90 -6.97 27.49 -9.02
C TYR A 90 -5.54 27.65 -8.53
N ARG A 91 -4.96 28.82 -8.82
CA ARG A 91 -3.65 29.24 -8.31
C ARG A 91 -3.74 30.68 -7.87
N ASN A 92 -3.39 30.93 -6.60
CA ASN A 92 -3.50 32.27 -6.00
C ASN A 92 -4.90 32.88 -6.20
N ASP A 93 -5.95 32.08 -5.95
CA ASP A 93 -7.36 32.47 -6.11
C ASP A 93 -7.79 32.85 -7.54
N VAL A 94 -6.98 32.53 -8.56
CA VAL A 94 -7.31 32.72 -9.98
C VAL A 94 -7.54 31.37 -10.65
N LEU A 95 -8.64 31.24 -11.38
CA LEU A 95 -8.93 30.07 -12.21
C LEU A 95 -8.10 30.11 -13.50
N LEU A 96 -7.27 29.10 -13.69
CA LEU A 96 -6.52 28.84 -14.93
C LEU A 96 -7.17 27.67 -15.67
N LEU A 97 -7.67 27.93 -16.87
CA LEU A 97 -8.24 26.87 -17.72
C LEU A 97 -7.17 25.89 -18.17
N SER A 98 -7.52 24.61 -18.25
CA SER A 98 -6.55 23.58 -18.59
C SER A 98 -6.07 23.71 -20.04
N THR A 99 -4.76 23.69 -20.22
CA THR A 99 -4.10 23.59 -21.52
C THR A 99 -3.07 22.47 -21.46
N LYS A 100 -2.70 21.91 -22.61
CA LYS A 100 -1.71 20.81 -22.65
C LYS A 100 -0.37 21.19 -22.02
N SER A 101 0.02 22.47 -22.08
CA SER A 101 1.28 23.00 -21.56
C SER A 101 1.19 23.51 -20.12
N LEU A 102 -0.01 23.65 -19.53
CA LEU A 102 -0.14 24.13 -18.15
C LEU A 102 0.51 23.14 -17.18
N VAL A 103 1.43 23.65 -16.36
CA VAL A 103 2.17 22.88 -15.35
C VAL A 103 1.47 23.02 -14.00
N ILE A 104 1.20 21.90 -13.35
CA ILE A 104 0.64 21.84 -11.98
C ILE A 104 1.74 22.19 -10.99
N GLN A 105 1.44 23.00 -9.98
CA GLN A 105 2.35 23.39 -8.91
C GLN A 105 1.83 22.90 -7.55
N PRO A 106 2.71 22.76 -6.54
CA PRO A 106 2.27 22.51 -5.18
C PRO A 106 1.33 23.63 -4.71
N ARG A 107 0.31 23.28 -3.91
CA ARG A 107 -0.77 24.17 -3.43
C ARG A 107 -1.77 24.65 -4.48
N ASP A 108 -1.66 24.20 -5.73
CA ASP A 108 -2.76 24.36 -6.66
C ASP A 108 -3.99 23.56 -6.19
N ILE A 109 -5.17 24.02 -6.57
CA ILE A 109 -6.42 23.26 -6.41
C ILE A 109 -6.86 22.81 -7.79
N LEU A 110 -6.82 21.51 -8.06
CA LEU A 110 -7.27 20.97 -9.34
C LEU A 110 -8.79 20.95 -9.39
N LEU A 111 -9.35 21.43 -10.50
CA LEU A 111 -10.77 21.31 -10.82
C LEU A 111 -10.94 20.17 -11.83
N VAL A 112 -11.54 19.07 -11.39
CA VAL A 112 -11.74 17.86 -12.21
C VAL A 112 -13.22 17.58 -12.43
N ALA A 113 -13.56 17.03 -13.58
CA ALA A 113 -14.92 16.64 -13.94
C ALA A 113 -14.95 15.27 -14.65
N GLY A 114 -15.98 14.45 -14.37
CA GLY A 114 -16.09 13.10 -14.94
C GLY A 114 -16.98 12.16 -14.13
N ASN A 115 -16.74 10.86 -14.26
CA ASN A 115 -17.46 9.84 -13.48
C ASN A 115 -17.10 9.95 -11.97
N PRO A 116 -18.08 10.12 -11.06
CA PRO A 116 -17.83 10.28 -9.62
C PRO A 116 -16.99 9.17 -8.98
N GLU A 117 -17.15 7.91 -9.41
CA GLU A 117 -16.36 6.79 -8.88
C GLU A 117 -14.87 6.93 -9.22
N ILE A 118 -14.58 7.38 -10.44
CA ILE A 118 -13.22 7.61 -10.94
C ILE A 118 -12.62 8.86 -10.31
N LEU A 119 -13.40 9.92 -10.12
CA LEU A 119 -12.93 11.14 -9.46
C LEU A 119 -12.47 10.90 -8.02
N ASN A 120 -13.12 10.00 -7.28
CA ASN A 120 -12.64 9.58 -5.96
C ASN A 120 -11.27 8.87 -6.03
N ALA A 121 -11.02 8.04 -7.05
CA ALA A 121 -9.72 7.43 -7.26
C ALA A 121 -8.64 8.47 -7.59
N VAL A 122 -8.96 9.45 -8.45
CA VAL A 122 -8.07 10.58 -8.78
C VAL A 122 -7.77 11.42 -7.54
N TYR A 123 -8.77 11.70 -6.69
CA TYR A 123 -8.57 12.37 -5.40
C TYR A 123 -7.54 11.67 -4.52
N LEU A 124 -7.66 10.35 -4.37
CA LEU A 124 -6.71 9.56 -3.57
C LEU A 124 -5.30 9.58 -4.16
N GLN A 125 -5.16 9.57 -5.49
CA GLN A 125 -3.86 9.68 -6.15
C GLN A 125 -3.23 11.06 -5.99
N VAL A 126 -4.00 12.14 -6.14
CA VAL A 126 -3.50 13.52 -5.96
C VAL A 126 -3.13 13.78 -4.50
N LYS A 127 -3.94 13.32 -3.54
CA LYS A 127 -3.68 13.44 -2.11
C LYS A 127 -2.63 12.45 -1.59
N SER A 128 -2.21 11.48 -2.41
CA SER A 128 -1.14 10.55 -2.08
C SER A 128 0.16 11.33 -1.79
N ASN A 129 0.67 11.20 -0.58
CA ASN A 129 2.08 11.48 -0.31
C ASN A 129 2.86 10.17 -0.41
N VAL A 130 4.15 10.24 -0.77
CA VAL A 130 5.10 9.13 -0.58
C VAL A 130 5.01 8.61 0.87
N GLY A 131 4.82 7.30 1.04
CA GLY A 131 4.65 6.62 2.32
C GLY A 131 3.19 6.27 2.64
N GLN A 132 2.53 5.49 1.78
CA GLN A 132 1.15 5.02 2.01
C GLN A 132 1.07 3.77 2.89
N PHE A 133 2.19 3.09 3.13
CA PHE A 133 2.38 1.90 3.97
C PHE A 133 1.51 0.71 3.53
N PRO A 134 2.11 -0.43 3.16
CA PRO A 134 1.79 -1.20 1.95
C PRO A 134 0.30 -1.11 1.55
N ALA A 135 -0.07 0.02 0.96
CA ALA A 135 -1.35 0.15 0.29
C ALA A 135 -1.33 -0.75 -0.95
N PRO A 136 -2.47 -1.33 -1.36
CA PRO A 136 -3.83 -1.16 -0.82
C PRO A 136 -4.19 -2.09 0.37
N PHE A 137 -3.25 -2.89 0.88
CA PHE A 137 -3.55 -4.04 1.75
C PHE A 137 -4.08 -3.66 3.14
N GLY A 138 -3.49 -2.65 3.77
CA GLY A 138 -3.86 -2.25 5.12
C GLY A 138 -2.83 -1.33 5.77
N LYS A 139 -3.14 -0.87 6.97
CA LYS A 139 -2.36 0.20 7.63
C LYS A 139 -1.42 -0.29 8.73
N SER A 140 -1.47 -1.56 9.09
CA SER A 140 -0.79 -2.09 10.29
C SER A 140 0.10 -3.28 9.98
N ILE A 141 1.16 -3.43 10.78
CA ILE A 141 2.07 -4.57 10.76
C ILE A 141 1.59 -5.61 11.77
N TYR A 142 1.60 -6.88 11.37
CA TYR A 142 1.31 -8.02 12.26
C TYR A 142 2.52 -8.93 12.35
N LEU A 143 3.18 -8.97 13.51
CA LEU A 143 4.23 -9.93 13.81
C LEU A 143 3.64 -11.15 14.51
N TYR A 144 3.92 -12.34 14.01
CA TYR A 144 3.54 -13.60 14.65
C TYR A 144 4.74 -14.28 15.29
N ILE A 145 4.60 -14.65 16.57
CA ILE A 145 5.59 -15.39 17.34
C ILE A 145 4.87 -16.58 18.00
N ASP A 146 5.23 -17.81 17.65
CA ASP A 146 4.77 -19.00 18.39
C ASP A 146 5.88 -19.46 19.31
N MET A 147 5.74 -19.38 20.64
CA MET A 147 6.84 -19.70 21.56
C MET A 147 7.19 -21.20 21.66
N ARG A 148 6.48 -22.08 20.93
CA ARG A 148 6.81 -23.52 20.87
C ARG A 148 7.84 -23.87 19.79
N LEU A 149 7.95 -23.05 18.74
CA LEU A 149 8.81 -23.31 17.59
C LEU A 149 10.27 -22.80 17.75
N PRO A 150 10.53 -21.59 18.28
CA PRO A 150 11.84 -21.00 18.28
C PRO A 150 12.66 -21.43 19.50
N LYS A 151 13.97 -21.58 19.28
CA LYS A 151 14.93 -21.48 20.38
C LYS A 151 14.86 -20.04 20.94
N PRO A 152 14.97 -19.80 22.25
CA PRO A 152 14.85 -18.47 22.87
C PRO A 152 15.68 -17.34 22.23
N LYS A 153 16.80 -17.67 21.59
CA LYS A 153 17.68 -16.72 20.89
C LYS A 153 17.14 -16.23 19.54
N ALA A 154 16.20 -16.94 18.91
CA ALA A 154 15.68 -16.64 17.58
C ALA A 154 14.50 -15.66 17.58
N MET A 155 13.77 -15.53 18.69
CA MET A 155 12.55 -14.71 18.77
C MET A 155 12.80 -13.20 18.75
N MET A 156 13.82 -12.76 19.50
CA MET A 156 14.12 -11.32 19.61
C MET A 156 14.57 -10.70 18.29
N PRO A 157 15.40 -11.37 17.46
CA PRO A 157 15.68 -10.89 16.10
C PRO A 157 14.43 -10.61 15.26
N ASP A 158 13.39 -11.45 15.35
CA ASP A 158 12.13 -11.24 14.62
C ASP A 158 11.42 -9.98 15.11
N VAL A 159 11.36 -9.79 16.44
CA VAL A 159 10.81 -8.58 17.06
C VAL A 159 11.57 -7.34 16.66
N TYR A 160 12.91 -7.35 16.71
CA TYR A 160 13.71 -6.19 16.34
C TYR A 160 13.55 -5.81 14.88
N GLN A 161 13.40 -6.78 13.97
CA GLN A 161 13.12 -6.50 12.56
C GLN A 161 11.71 -5.92 12.37
N ALA A 162 10.69 -6.43 13.07
CA ALA A 162 9.35 -5.86 13.02
C ALA A 162 9.31 -4.42 13.58
N LEU A 163 10.03 -4.15 14.67
CA LEU A 163 10.19 -2.80 15.22
C LEU A 163 10.92 -1.88 14.24
N PHE A 164 11.97 -2.38 13.57
CA PHE A 164 12.67 -1.64 12.54
C PHE A 164 11.75 -1.27 11.38
N LEU A 165 10.95 -2.22 10.89
CA LEU A 165 9.94 -1.97 9.86
C LEU A 165 8.90 -0.94 10.33
N HIS A 166 8.35 -1.10 11.53
CA HIS A 166 7.37 -0.16 12.09
C HIS A 166 7.92 1.27 12.24
N LYS A 167 9.22 1.40 12.53
CA LYS A 167 9.89 2.70 12.67
C LYS A 167 10.11 3.40 11.32
N HIS A 168 10.47 2.67 10.27
CA HIS A 168 10.85 3.25 8.97
C HIS A 168 9.69 3.30 7.99
N LEU A 169 8.78 2.34 8.09
CA LEU A 169 7.57 2.29 7.30
C LEU A 169 6.46 2.98 8.10
N LYS A 170 5.71 3.89 7.47
CA LYS A 170 4.69 4.76 8.09
C LYS A 170 3.40 4.01 8.50
N SER A 171 3.57 2.85 9.13
CA SER A 171 2.49 2.02 9.64
C SER A 171 1.77 2.66 10.83
N TYR A 172 0.46 2.43 10.91
CA TYR A 172 -0.40 2.92 11.98
C TYR A 172 -0.11 2.25 13.31
N LYS A 173 -0.09 0.91 13.33
CA LYS A 173 0.20 0.10 14.51
C LYS A 173 1.05 -1.11 14.15
N LEU A 174 1.87 -1.54 15.10
CA LEU A 174 2.50 -2.86 15.14
C LEU A 174 1.78 -3.74 16.16
N TYR A 175 1.17 -4.82 15.69
CA TYR A 175 0.58 -5.86 16.53
C TYR A 175 1.56 -7.02 16.67
N ILE A 176 1.99 -7.32 17.89
CA ILE A 176 2.82 -8.48 18.21
C ILE A 176 1.91 -9.58 18.76
N GLN A 177 1.62 -10.58 17.94
CA GLN A 177 0.77 -11.73 18.27
C GLN A 177 1.64 -12.87 18.81
N VAL A 178 1.65 -13.04 20.14
CA VAL A 178 2.41 -14.07 20.86
C VAL A 178 1.51 -15.29 21.11
N LEU A 179 1.73 -16.35 20.34
CA LEU A 179 1.03 -17.62 20.44
C LEU A 179 1.74 -18.57 21.40
N HIS A 180 0.95 -19.34 22.14
CA HIS A 180 1.40 -20.35 23.10
C HIS A 180 2.51 -19.84 24.05
N PRO A 181 2.27 -18.80 24.87
CA PRO A 181 3.30 -18.26 25.72
C PRO A 181 3.83 -19.28 26.74
N THR A 182 5.13 -19.59 26.69
CA THR A 182 5.75 -20.63 27.54
C THR A 182 6.73 -20.08 28.58
N SER A 183 7.13 -18.81 28.49
CA SER A 183 8.16 -18.23 29.36
C SER A 183 7.75 -16.87 29.90
N PRO A 184 7.48 -16.74 31.22
CA PRO A 184 7.12 -15.47 31.85
C PRO A 184 8.15 -14.37 31.58
N LYS A 185 9.45 -14.71 31.57
CA LYS A 185 10.53 -13.77 31.28
C LYS A 185 10.39 -13.12 29.91
N PHE A 186 10.06 -13.90 28.88
CA PHE A 186 9.84 -13.36 27.54
C PHE A 186 8.51 -12.60 27.44
N CYS A 187 7.46 -13.06 28.14
CA CYS A 187 6.20 -12.32 28.21
C CYS A 187 6.40 -10.90 28.78
N HIS A 188 7.10 -10.78 29.92
CA HIS A 188 7.44 -9.46 30.48
C HIS A 188 8.28 -8.63 29.52
N LYS A 189 9.23 -9.25 28.81
CA LYS A 189 10.04 -8.55 27.82
C LYS A 189 9.21 -8.03 26.65
N PHE A 190 8.25 -8.79 26.15
CA PHE A 190 7.36 -8.33 25.09
C PHE A 190 6.43 -7.23 25.59
N LEU A 191 5.81 -7.40 26.76
CA LEU A 191 4.98 -6.35 27.39
C LEU A 191 5.73 -5.03 27.55
N SER A 192 7.03 -5.05 27.86
CA SER A 192 7.84 -3.83 27.97
C SER A 192 8.02 -3.05 26.66
N LEU A 193 7.61 -3.62 25.52
CA LEU A 193 7.64 -2.98 24.20
C LEU A 193 6.33 -2.24 23.89
N GLU A 194 5.29 -2.37 24.71
CA GLU A 194 4.01 -1.71 24.48
C GLU A 194 4.16 -0.19 24.51
N THR A 195 3.56 0.44 23.50
CA THR A 195 3.47 1.90 23.35
C THR A 195 2.13 2.21 22.69
N GLU A 196 1.80 3.48 22.46
CA GLU A 196 0.56 3.85 21.76
C GLU A 196 0.47 3.20 20.36
N SER A 197 1.60 3.06 19.67
CA SER A 197 1.69 2.48 18.32
C SER A 197 2.06 1.00 18.29
N ILE A 198 2.37 0.37 19.44
CA ILE A 198 2.78 -1.04 19.53
C ILE A 198 1.89 -1.76 20.55
N GLU A 199 1.18 -2.79 20.08
CA GLU A 199 0.25 -3.57 20.90
C GLU A 199 0.70 -5.03 20.98
N VAL A 200 0.79 -5.58 22.19
CA VAL A 200 1.26 -6.95 22.41
C VAL A 200 0.10 -7.82 22.88
N ASN A 201 -0.22 -8.83 22.08
CA ASN A 201 -1.35 -9.71 22.30
C ASN A 201 -0.87 -11.12 22.61
N PHE A 202 -1.29 -11.67 23.75
CA PHE A 202 -0.94 -13.03 24.16
C PHE A 202 -2.12 -13.98 23.99
N ASP A 203 -1.90 -15.10 23.31
CA ASP A 203 -2.88 -16.17 23.16
C ASP A 203 -2.53 -17.36 24.06
N PHE A 204 -3.15 -17.39 25.25
CA PHE A 204 -3.07 -18.50 26.19
C PHE A 204 -4.06 -19.63 25.89
N TYR A 205 -5.00 -19.43 24.96
CA TYR A 205 -6.06 -20.39 24.63
C TYR A 205 -5.61 -21.45 23.62
N GLY A 206 -4.37 -21.38 23.15
CA GLY A 206 -3.74 -22.41 22.34
C GLY A 206 -4.18 -22.42 20.88
N LYS A 207 -4.61 -21.27 20.34
CA LYS A 207 -4.93 -21.18 18.90
C LYS A 207 -3.68 -21.42 18.07
N SER A 208 -3.84 -22.19 17.00
CA SER A 208 -2.78 -22.37 16.00
C SER A 208 -2.52 -21.07 15.23
N PHE A 209 -1.31 -20.94 14.67
CA PHE A 209 -0.94 -19.82 13.81
C PHE A 209 -1.97 -19.57 12.69
N ILE A 210 -2.46 -20.61 12.03
CA ILE A 210 -3.42 -20.48 10.91
C ILE A 210 -4.76 -19.92 11.40
N GLN A 211 -5.24 -20.39 12.56
CA GLN A 211 -6.49 -19.88 13.14
C GLN A 211 -6.37 -18.40 13.49
N LYS A 212 -5.28 -18.02 14.17
CA LYS A 212 -5.05 -16.62 14.54
C LYS A 212 -4.89 -15.71 13.31
N LEU A 213 -4.11 -16.17 12.32
CA LEU A 213 -3.94 -15.45 11.05
C LEU A 213 -5.29 -15.18 10.35
N HIS A 214 -6.18 -16.18 10.34
CA HIS A 214 -7.51 -16.04 9.75
C HIS A 214 -8.39 -15.03 10.51
N GLU A 215 -8.33 -15.01 11.84
CA GLU A 215 -9.05 -14.03 12.67
C GLU A 215 -8.54 -12.60 12.44
N ASP A 216 -7.22 -12.42 12.40
CA ASP A 216 -6.62 -11.10 12.23
C ASP A 216 -6.74 -10.59 10.79
N HIS A 217 -6.84 -11.46 9.78
CA HIS A 217 -7.04 -11.07 8.38
C HIS A 217 -8.30 -10.22 8.17
N GLN A 218 -9.35 -10.42 8.98
CA GLN A 218 -10.56 -9.59 8.96
C GLN A 218 -10.29 -8.11 9.31
N LYS A 219 -9.14 -7.80 9.91
CA LYS A 219 -8.76 -6.45 10.35
C LYS A 219 -7.96 -5.67 9.29
N LYS A 220 -7.88 -6.15 8.04
CA LYS A 220 -7.15 -5.53 6.91
C LYS A 220 -5.68 -5.25 7.25
N MET A 221 -4.89 -6.32 7.30
CA MET A 221 -3.45 -6.27 7.58
C MET A 221 -2.69 -5.63 6.41
N GLY A 222 -1.73 -4.75 6.70
CA GLY A 222 -0.87 -4.16 5.66
C GLY A 222 0.32 -5.06 5.35
N LEU A 223 1.05 -5.47 6.39
CA LEU A 223 2.24 -6.30 6.26
C LEU A 223 2.23 -7.39 7.33
N ILE A 224 2.42 -8.63 6.92
CA ILE A 224 2.58 -9.76 7.84
C ILE A 224 4.08 -10.02 8.02
N VAL A 225 4.55 -10.06 9.25
CA VAL A 225 5.93 -10.42 9.61
C VAL A 225 5.93 -11.80 10.26
N VAL A 226 6.74 -12.70 9.69
CA VAL A 226 6.92 -14.06 10.22
C VAL A 226 8.38 -14.45 10.32
N GLY A 227 8.70 -15.13 11.42
CA GLY A 227 9.97 -15.80 11.63
C GLY A 227 10.22 -16.90 10.60
N ARG A 228 11.50 -17.20 10.33
CA ARG A 228 11.91 -18.31 9.46
C ARG A 228 11.17 -19.61 9.79
N GLU A 229 11.13 -19.98 11.07
CA GLU A 229 10.55 -21.25 11.54
C GLU A 229 9.04 -21.37 11.23
N LEU A 230 8.29 -20.27 11.37
CA LEU A 230 6.88 -20.24 10.96
C LEU A 230 6.74 -20.39 9.45
N PHE A 231 7.62 -19.73 8.68
CA PHE A 231 7.60 -19.76 7.23
C PHE A 231 8.11 -21.10 6.63
N LEU A 232 8.83 -21.94 7.39
CA LEU A 232 9.29 -23.26 6.94
C LEU A 232 8.13 -24.23 6.63
N SER A 233 7.01 -24.10 7.33
CA SER A 233 5.85 -24.99 7.16
C SER A 233 5.11 -24.71 5.85
N LYS A 234 4.91 -25.76 5.04
CA LYS A 234 4.05 -25.71 3.83
C LYS A 234 2.64 -25.24 4.14
N LYS A 235 2.05 -25.68 5.26
CA LYS A 235 0.70 -25.29 5.67
C LYS A 235 0.63 -23.79 6.00
N HIS A 236 1.67 -23.25 6.64
CA HIS A 236 1.73 -21.82 6.97
C HIS A 236 1.93 -20.96 5.71
N ARG A 237 2.82 -21.36 4.79
CA ARG A 237 2.98 -20.64 3.51
C ARG A 237 1.70 -20.61 2.69
N LYS A 238 0.96 -21.72 2.64
CA LYS A 238 -0.36 -21.75 2.00
C LYS A 238 -1.37 -20.82 2.67
N ALA A 239 -1.38 -20.76 4.00
CA ALA A 239 -2.26 -19.85 4.73
C ALA A 239 -1.89 -18.39 4.47
N LEU A 240 -0.60 -18.06 4.50
CA LEU A 240 -0.06 -16.73 4.19
C LEU A 240 -0.40 -16.30 2.76
N TYR A 241 -0.17 -17.16 1.76
CA TYR A 241 -0.51 -16.88 0.36
C TYR A 241 -1.98 -16.49 0.20
N LYS A 242 -2.89 -17.26 0.82
CA LYS A 242 -4.34 -17.02 0.79
C LYS A 242 -4.78 -15.68 1.40
N THR A 243 -3.94 -15.04 2.22
CA THR A 243 -4.27 -13.72 2.77
C THR A 243 -4.17 -12.60 1.74
N ALA A 244 -3.55 -12.84 0.58
CA ALA A 244 -3.28 -11.81 -0.42
C ALA A 244 -2.69 -10.52 0.20
N THR A 245 -1.84 -10.68 1.21
CA THR A 245 -1.20 -9.58 1.96
C THR A 245 0.31 -9.75 1.84
N PRO A 246 1.10 -8.67 1.68
CA PRO A 246 2.55 -8.73 1.70
C PRO A 246 3.09 -9.43 2.95
N VAL A 247 4.11 -10.26 2.77
CA VAL A 247 4.75 -11.02 3.85
C VAL A 247 6.22 -10.69 3.90
N TYR A 248 6.67 -10.12 5.02
CA TYR A 248 8.09 -10.02 5.34
C TYR A 248 8.53 -11.27 6.11
N LYS A 249 9.47 -12.01 5.52
CA LYS A 249 10.17 -13.12 6.16
C LYS A 249 11.43 -12.57 6.80
N THR A 250 11.55 -12.74 8.12
CA THR A 250 12.74 -12.30 8.86
C THR A 250 13.95 -13.15 8.48
N ASN A 251 15.13 -12.56 8.66
CA ASN A 251 16.40 -13.15 8.24
C ASN A 251 17.48 -12.97 9.34
N THR A 252 18.66 -13.53 9.12
CA THR A 252 19.78 -13.50 10.10
C THR A 252 20.52 -12.16 10.14
N SER A 253 20.62 -11.44 9.02
CA SER A 253 21.37 -10.20 8.87
C SER A 253 20.60 -8.95 9.31
N GLY A 254 19.26 -9.04 9.35
CA GLY A 254 18.36 -7.94 9.69
C GLY A 254 18.19 -6.93 8.54
N LEU A 255 17.75 -5.71 8.86
CA LEU A 255 17.52 -4.64 7.88
C LEU A 255 18.44 -3.43 8.06
N SER A 256 19.12 -3.30 9.21
CA SER A 256 19.85 -2.08 9.57
C SER A 256 21.06 -1.74 8.69
N LYS A 257 21.63 -2.74 7.99
CA LYS A 257 22.76 -2.56 7.07
C LYS A 257 22.34 -2.54 5.60
N THR A 258 21.04 -2.60 5.33
CA THR A 258 20.50 -2.67 3.98
C THR A 258 20.40 -1.26 3.41
N SER A 259 21.07 -1.00 2.29
CA SER A 259 21.02 0.28 1.58
C SER A 259 20.44 0.17 0.17
N GLN A 260 20.20 -1.06 -0.29
CA GLN A 260 19.63 -1.35 -1.59
C GLN A 260 18.49 -2.36 -1.46
N SER A 261 17.57 -2.29 -2.40
CA SER A 261 16.56 -3.30 -2.68
C SER A 261 16.73 -3.84 -4.08
N VAL A 262 16.25 -5.05 -4.33
CA VAL A 262 16.35 -5.72 -5.63
C VAL A 262 15.04 -6.38 -6.01
N VAL A 263 14.72 -6.29 -7.29
CA VAL A 263 13.68 -7.07 -7.95
C VAL A 263 14.36 -7.88 -9.04
N VAL A 264 14.22 -9.21 -8.98
CA VAL A 264 14.72 -10.07 -10.06
C VAL A 264 13.58 -10.30 -11.06
N LEU A 265 13.79 -9.84 -12.29
CA LEU A 265 12.84 -10.02 -13.38
C LEU A 265 12.90 -11.48 -13.86
N ASN A 266 11.75 -12.12 -13.98
CA ASN A 266 11.63 -13.51 -14.46
C ASN A 266 10.56 -13.59 -15.58
N GLU A 267 10.45 -14.76 -16.22
CA GLU A 267 9.48 -14.97 -17.33
C GLU A 267 8.01 -14.94 -16.89
N SER A 268 7.69 -15.28 -15.64
CA SER A 268 6.33 -15.30 -15.08
C SER A 268 5.94 -14.01 -14.35
N LEU A 269 6.80 -12.99 -14.41
CA LEU A 269 6.61 -11.75 -13.67
C LEU A 269 5.61 -10.84 -14.42
N ASP A 270 4.33 -11.16 -14.31
CA ASP A 270 3.27 -10.18 -14.55
C ASP A 270 3.30 -9.19 -13.38
N ILE A 271 4.19 -8.20 -13.47
CA ILE A 271 4.22 -7.11 -12.50
C ILE A 271 2.97 -6.27 -12.73
N ASN A 272 1.96 -6.49 -11.89
CA ASN A 272 0.83 -5.59 -11.80
C ASN A 272 1.26 -4.24 -11.17
N GLU A 273 0.53 -3.17 -11.48
CA GLU A 273 0.84 -1.82 -10.98
C GLU A 273 0.94 -1.75 -9.45
N ASP A 274 0.16 -2.60 -8.75
CA ASP A 274 0.16 -2.73 -7.29
C ASP A 274 1.52 -3.18 -6.76
N MET A 275 2.17 -4.16 -7.39
CA MET A 275 3.48 -4.66 -6.97
C MET A 275 4.57 -3.59 -7.15
N SER A 276 4.60 -2.92 -8.31
CA SER A 276 5.50 -1.79 -8.56
C SER A 276 5.32 -0.70 -7.50
N SER A 277 4.07 -0.34 -7.21
CA SER A 277 3.73 0.68 -6.21
C SER A 277 4.28 0.34 -4.82
N VAL A 278 4.07 -0.90 -4.36
CA VAL A 278 4.59 -1.37 -3.06
C VAL A 278 6.12 -1.33 -3.02
N ILE A 279 6.79 -1.77 -4.09
CA ILE A 279 8.26 -1.80 -4.18
C ILE A 279 8.81 -0.39 -4.07
N PHE A 280 8.25 0.57 -4.81
CA PHE A 280 8.67 1.96 -4.75
C PHE A 280 8.34 2.58 -3.38
N ASP A 281 7.15 2.38 -2.83
CA ASP A 281 6.74 2.94 -1.54
C ASP A 281 7.63 2.46 -0.40
N VAL A 282 7.91 1.15 -0.33
CA VAL A 282 8.78 0.56 0.69
C VAL A 282 10.23 1.01 0.49
N SER A 283 10.74 0.97 -0.75
CA SER A 283 12.12 1.41 -1.03
C SER A 283 12.32 2.88 -0.69
N MET A 284 11.34 3.75 -0.98
CA MET A 284 11.43 5.17 -0.65
C MET A 284 11.33 5.44 0.85
N GLN A 285 10.43 4.77 1.57
CA GLN A 285 10.30 4.93 3.03
C GLN A 285 11.54 4.48 3.80
N MET A 286 12.20 3.44 3.30
CA MET A 286 13.42 2.89 3.89
C MET A 286 14.71 3.52 3.33
N ASP A 287 14.58 4.47 2.41
CA ASP A 287 15.67 5.11 1.66
C ASP A 287 16.66 4.11 1.01
N LEU A 288 16.09 3.12 0.34
CA LEU A 288 16.82 2.07 -0.38
C LEU A 288 16.95 2.43 -1.86
N GLY A 289 18.16 2.26 -2.42
CA GLY A 289 18.35 2.27 -3.87
C GLY A 289 17.72 1.03 -4.51
N LEU A 290 16.97 1.18 -5.60
CA LEU A 290 16.27 0.08 -6.26
C LEU A 290 17.07 -0.47 -7.44
N LEU A 291 17.42 -1.75 -7.39
CA LEU A 291 18.09 -2.51 -8.44
C LEU A 291 17.09 -3.42 -9.16
N LEU A 292 16.96 -3.26 -10.48
CA LEU A 292 16.29 -4.21 -11.36
C LEU A 292 17.30 -5.17 -11.96
N TYR A 293 17.19 -6.44 -11.62
CA TYR A 293 18.08 -7.49 -12.10
C TYR A 293 17.37 -8.31 -13.17
N ASP A 294 17.76 -8.15 -14.42
CA ASP A 294 17.16 -8.83 -15.57
C ASP A 294 18.15 -9.89 -16.08
N PHE A 295 17.82 -11.16 -15.81
CA PHE A 295 18.65 -12.29 -16.21
C PHE A 295 17.93 -13.15 -17.23
N ASP A 296 18.47 -13.20 -18.44
CA ASP A 296 18.02 -14.11 -19.48
C ASP A 296 19.21 -14.68 -20.26
N PRO A 297 19.51 -15.99 -20.16
CA PRO A 297 20.56 -16.64 -20.94
C PRO A 297 20.40 -16.49 -22.47
N ASN A 298 19.17 -16.29 -22.95
CA ASN A 298 18.84 -16.09 -24.35
C ASN A 298 18.78 -14.61 -24.75
N LYS A 299 19.14 -13.69 -23.85
CA LYS A 299 19.13 -12.23 -24.07
C LYS A 299 17.76 -11.65 -24.41
N ARG A 300 16.66 -12.27 -23.98
CA ARG A 300 15.30 -11.75 -24.16
C ARG A 300 14.90 -10.87 -22.97
N TYR A 301 15.63 -9.76 -22.82
CA TYR A 301 15.45 -8.81 -21.74
C TYR A 301 14.04 -8.22 -21.72
N LYS A 302 13.54 -7.95 -20.52
CA LYS A 302 12.17 -7.49 -20.24
C LYS A 302 12.07 -5.97 -20.34
N ASN A 303 12.40 -5.43 -21.50
CA ASN A 303 12.46 -3.98 -21.73
C ASN A 303 11.14 -3.26 -21.42
N GLU A 304 9.98 -3.89 -21.64
CA GLU A 304 8.68 -3.30 -21.29
C GLU A 304 8.53 -3.07 -19.79
N ILE A 305 8.92 -4.05 -18.97
CA ILE A 305 8.91 -3.96 -17.51
C ILE A 305 9.93 -2.93 -17.03
N VAL A 306 11.14 -2.94 -17.62
CA VAL A 306 12.18 -1.94 -17.31
C VAL A 306 11.68 -0.53 -17.60
N ASN A 307 11.09 -0.29 -18.78
CA ASN A 307 10.51 1.00 -19.15
C ASN A 307 9.41 1.43 -18.18
N HIS A 308 8.57 0.50 -17.72
CA HIS A 308 7.53 0.80 -16.71
C HIS A 308 8.15 1.30 -15.40
N TYR A 309 9.17 0.62 -14.88
CA TYR A 309 9.86 1.05 -13.67
C TYR A 309 10.63 2.36 -13.87
N GLU A 310 11.27 2.57 -15.02
CA GLU A 310 11.94 3.85 -15.33
C GLU A 310 10.94 5.00 -15.35
N ASN A 311 9.75 4.80 -15.94
CA ASN A 311 8.69 5.81 -15.94
C ASN A 311 8.21 6.14 -14.51
N LEU A 312 8.03 5.12 -13.66
CA LEU A 312 7.67 5.31 -12.25
C LEU A 312 8.79 6.02 -11.48
N ALA A 313 10.03 5.60 -11.67
CA ALA A 313 11.20 6.20 -11.04
C ALA A 313 11.36 7.67 -11.41
N ASN A 314 11.22 8.00 -12.70
CA ASN A 314 11.23 9.37 -13.19
C ASN A 314 10.09 10.20 -12.59
N THR A 315 8.87 9.64 -12.51
CA THR A 315 7.71 10.28 -11.89
C THR A 315 7.96 10.58 -10.41
N LEU A 316 8.68 9.71 -9.72
CA LEU A 316 9.01 9.82 -8.29
C LEU A 316 10.35 10.52 -8.03
N ASN A 317 11.01 11.04 -9.07
CA ASN A 317 12.35 11.65 -9.03
C ASN A 317 13.39 10.77 -8.31
N ARG A 318 13.36 9.47 -8.56
CA ARG A 318 14.30 8.47 -8.03
C ARG A 318 15.14 7.90 -9.16
N LYS A 319 16.38 7.53 -8.82
CA LYS A 319 17.24 6.76 -9.72
C LYS A 319 17.07 5.29 -9.40
N ILE A 320 16.93 4.48 -10.44
CA ILE A 320 16.97 3.02 -10.36
C ILE A 320 18.23 2.53 -11.04
N GLU A 321 18.79 1.45 -10.54
CA GLU A 321 19.90 0.74 -11.17
C GLU A 321 19.32 -0.40 -11.99
N ILE A 322 19.75 -0.55 -13.24
CA ILE A 322 19.31 -1.64 -14.12
C ILE A 322 20.52 -2.49 -14.44
N PHE A 323 20.42 -3.79 -14.17
CA PHE A 323 21.48 -4.76 -14.44
C PHE A 323 20.93 -5.89 -15.31
N GLN A 324 21.20 -5.80 -16.60
CA GLN A 324 20.88 -6.82 -17.60
C GLN A 324 22.07 -7.76 -17.81
N THR A 325 21.86 -9.07 -17.72
CA THR A 325 22.93 -10.05 -17.89
C THR A 325 22.40 -11.38 -18.42
N ASP A 326 23.20 -12.05 -19.25
CA ASP A 326 22.96 -13.39 -19.79
C ASP A 326 23.82 -14.47 -19.12
N ILE A 327 24.87 -14.06 -18.40
CA ILE A 327 25.89 -14.95 -17.84
C ILE A 327 25.83 -15.06 -16.31
N ARG A 328 25.37 -14.02 -15.62
CA ARG A 328 25.46 -13.95 -14.16
C ARG A 328 24.13 -14.34 -13.53
N ASN A 329 24.05 -15.59 -13.06
CA ASN A 329 22.88 -16.08 -12.34
C ASN A 329 22.53 -15.17 -11.13
N PRO A 330 21.27 -14.72 -10.97
CA PRO A 330 20.86 -13.80 -9.92
C PRO A 330 21.19 -14.29 -8.50
N ILE A 331 21.13 -15.59 -8.27
CA ILE A 331 21.28 -16.17 -6.93
C ILE A 331 22.75 -16.22 -6.54
N MET A 332 23.60 -16.56 -7.50
CA MET A 332 25.05 -16.45 -7.33
C MET A 332 25.46 -15.00 -7.10
N TYR A 333 24.84 -14.06 -7.81
CA TYR A 333 25.04 -12.63 -7.57
C TYR A 333 24.65 -12.24 -6.13
N LEU A 334 23.41 -12.53 -5.71
CA LEU A 334 22.91 -12.18 -4.38
C LEU A 334 23.72 -12.80 -3.25
N ASN A 335 24.20 -14.04 -3.43
CA ASN A 335 25.06 -14.72 -2.45
C ASN A 335 26.49 -14.16 -2.44
N SER A 336 26.94 -13.50 -3.51
CA SER A 336 28.27 -12.88 -3.59
C SER A 336 28.35 -11.51 -2.92
N LEU A 337 27.19 -10.91 -2.57
CA LEU A 337 27.14 -9.59 -1.95
C LEU A 337 27.63 -9.65 -0.49
N ARG A 338 28.45 -8.67 -0.11
CA ARG A 338 28.97 -8.54 1.27
C ARG A 338 27.93 -7.97 2.23
N ASN A 339 27.07 -7.09 1.74
CA ASN A 339 26.01 -6.46 2.50
C ASN A 339 24.66 -7.05 2.09
N PRO A 340 23.72 -7.20 3.05
CA PRO A 340 22.39 -7.71 2.73
C PRO A 340 21.64 -6.72 1.83
N ILE A 341 20.84 -7.26 0.92
CA ILE A 341 19.97 -6.51 0.02
C ILE A 341 18.51 -6.94 0.23
N LEU A 342 17.58 -5.98 0.26
CA LEU A 342 16.16 -6.28 0.43
C LEU A 342 15.60 -6.83 -0.88
N HIS A 343 15.24 -8.10 -0.88
CA HIS A 343 14.67 -8.75 -2.05
C HIS A 343 13.14 -8.66 -2.05
N PHE A 344 12.57 -8.01 -3.05
CA PHE A 344 11.14 -8.08 -3.35
C PHE A 344 10.86 -9.25 -4.28
N MET A 345 9.94 -10.12 -3.89
CA MET A 345 9.60 -11.31 -4.64
C MET A 345 8.08 -11.39 -4.86
N PRO A 346 7.62 -11.82 -6.04
CA PRO A 346 6.22 -12.17 -6.21
C PRO A 346 5.90 -13.35 -5.28
N PHE A 347 4.78 -13.28 -4.55
CA PHE A 347 4.33 -14.37 -3.72
C PHE A 347 3.52 -15.36 -4.56
N GLU A 348 4.16 -16.10 -5.46
CA GLU A 348 3.47 -17.08 -6.29
C GLU A 348 3.02 -18.34 -5.51
N GLU A 349 1.98 -19.03 -5.97
CA GLU A 349 1.55 -20.32 -5.41
C GLU A 349 2.70 -21.34 -5.37
N CYS A 350 3.64 -21.23 -6.32
CA CYS A 350 4.76 -22.15 -6.44
C CYS A 350 5.66 -22.18 -5.17
N ILE A 351 5.71 -21.06 -4.44
CA ILE A 351 6.44 -20.88 -3.17
C ILE A 351 5.78 -21.65 -2.01
N THR A 352 4.50 -21.99 -2.15
CA THR A 352 3.75 -22.72 -1.13
C THR A 352 4.04 -24.22 -1.11
N HIS A 353 4.64 -24.80 -2.15
CA HIS A 353 4.86 -26.25 -2.23
C HIS A 353 6.04 -26.76 -1.39
N THR A 354 6.29 -28.05 -1.49
CA THR A 354 7.31 -28.80 -0.73
C THR A 354 8.70 -28.59 -1.34
N ARG A 355 9.72 -28.42 -0.48
CA ARG A 355 11.08 -28.00 -0.86
C ARG A 355 11.97 -29.10 -1.49
N PHE A 356 11.48 -30.34 -1.58
CA PHE A 356 12.33 -31.54 -1.72
C PHE A 356 13.15 -31.64 -3.02
N TRP A 357 12.88 -30.82 -4.03
CA TRP A 357 13.62 -30.80 -5.30
C TRP A 357 13.87 -29.39 -5.85
N TRP A 358 13.75 -28.34 -5.02
CA TRP A 358 13.83 -26.96 -5.51
C TRP A 358 15.23 -26.55 -5.94
N PHE A 359 16.28 -27.17 -5.41
CA PHE A 359 17.66 -26.96 -5.85
C PHE A 359 17.92 -27.38 -7.31
N LEU A 360 17.04 -28.20 -7.91
CA LEU A 360 17.08 -28.58 -9.33
C LEU A 360 16.18 -27.70 -10.21
N SER A 361 15.42 -26.77 -9.62
CA SER A 361 14.48 -25.95 -10.36
C SER A 361 15.22 -24.81 -11.06
N THR A 362 14.85 -24.52 -12.31
CA THR A 362 15.33 -23.33 -13.05
C THR A 362 14.59 -22.04 -12.69
N LYS A 363 13.57 -22.12 -11.82
CA LYS A 363 12.76 -20.99 -11.39
C LYS A 363 13.48 -20.20 -10.29
N VAL A 364 13.71 -18.92 -10.55
CA VAL A 364 14.48 -18.03 -9.65
C VAL A 364 13.79 -17.89 -8.29
N GLU A 365 12.47 -17.85 -8.28
CA GLU A 365 11.63 -17.69 -7.06
C GLU A 365 11.87 -18.84 -6.09
N LYS A 366 11.92 -20.07 -6.60
CA LYS A 366 12.10 -21.29 -5.78
C LYS A 366 13.48 -21.39 -5.16
N LEU A 367 14.50 -20.87 -5.85
CA LEU A 367 15.88 -20.92 -5.41
C LEU A 367 16.25 -19.70 -4.55
N ALA A 368 15.78 -18.49 -4.88
CA ALA A 368 15.97 -17.28 -4.08
C ALA A 368 15.23 -17.37 -2.74
N PHE A 369 14.10 -18.06 -2.69
CA PHE A 369 13.38 -18.40 -1.46
C PHE A 369 14.23 -19.19 -0.43
N LEU A 370 15.24 -19.94 -0.89
CA LEU A 370 16.12 -20.73 -0.02
C LEU A 370 17.22 -19.89 0.65
N ASN A 371 17.46 -18.66 0.18
CA ASN A 371 18.41 -17.77 0.81
C ASN A 371 17.77 -17.11 2.05
N ASP A 372 18.32 -17.40 3.23
CA ASP A 372 17.88 -16.85 4.52
C ASP A 372 18.77 -15.69 5.01
N ASP A 373 19.80 -15.31 4.24
CA ASP A 373 20.75 -14.25 4.62
C ASP A 373 20.26 -12.86 4.19
N ASN A 374 19.51 -12.80 3.09
CA ASN A 374 18.92 -11.56 2.61
C ASN A 374 17.49 -11.35 3.14
N PRO A 375 17.10 -10.13 3.53
CA PRO A 375 15.72 -9.79 3.84
C PRO A 375 14.80 -9.98 2.63
N GLN A 376 13.59 -10.51 2.85
CA GLN A 376 12.65 -10.82 1.76
C GLN A 376 11.24 -10.30 2.06
N ILE A 377 10.66 -9.55 1.12
CA ILE A 377 9.24 -9.20 1.11
C ILE A 377 8.58 -9.92 -0.07
N PHE A 378 7.63 -10.79 0.26
CA PHE A 378 6.77 -11.48 -0.70
C PHE A 378 5.53 -10.62 -0.96
N ILE A 379 5.31 -10.19 -2.20
CA ILE A 379 4.19 -9.33 -2.60
C ILE A 379 3.16 -10.19 -3.34
N PRO A 380 1.88 -10.19 -2.93
CA PRO A 380 0.85 -10.96 -3.61
C PRO A 380 0.70 -10.51 -5.06
N VAL A 381 0.53 -11.48 -5.95
CA VAL A 381 0.23 -11.25 -7.36
C VAL A 381 -1.27 -11.47 -7.54
N ALA A 382 -1.96 -10.55 -8.22
CA ALA A 382 -3.37 -10.75 -8.56
C ALA A 382 -3.45 -11.84 -9.63
N GLU A 383 -4.22 -12.90 -9.38
CA GLU A 383 -4.59 -13.90 -10.40
C GLU A 383 -5.74 -13.39 -11.29
#